data_AF-A0AAD5JY59-F1
#
_entry.id   AF-A0AAD5JY59-F1
#
_cell.length_a   1.000
_cell.length_b   1.000
_cell.length_c   1.000
_cell.angle_alpha   90.00
_cell.angle_beta   90.00
_cell.angle_gamma   90.00
#
_symmetry.space_group_name_H-M   'P 1'
#
loop_
_entity.id
_entity.type
_entity.pdbx_description
1 polymer ?
#
loop_
_entity_poly.entity_id
_entity_poly.type
_entity_poly.pdbx_seq_one_letter_code
_entity_poly.pdbx_strand_id
1 'polypeptide(L)'
;MSVFPKETIKNISESLGITNLKDEVATALAQDVEYRVHELIQEATKFMRHSKRSKLGVDDINSALRLKNVEPLYGYACSDPPKFRKATVNANDVYFAEDNEVDFDTILSKPLPKIPLDVAFTAHWLAIEGVQPAIPQNPTPGDAKADILSKRTNKGHGGNISDQVDVKPLVKHVLSKELQMYFERITEAVLSDDERLRSQAYESLRMDPGLHQLLPYFVQHIHKKITQNHKDLDILSAMLSMSHSLLNNKHLFVEPYLHQLIPPILTCLVGKTICENPMQQDHWSVRRRAASLIANICAEYGKAYHTLQPRITKTLLRAFMDPARPITTQYGAIIGLQKLGVEVTRVLLVPNIKFYSEVILSNALESNSIQKKQDAEMCQSALVHVIEQVAQDAVEENKNKDLLASSEDKQKFLSVIGSVIGDEFLSRNEDIKQIALQNIMDAAH
;
A
#
# COMPACT_ATOMS: atom_id res chain seq x y z
N MET A 1 9.78 -49.69 31.80
CA MET A 1 11.12 -49.60 32.43
C MET A 1 11.49 -48.14 32.44
N SER A 2 11.75 -47.57 33.61
CA SER A 2 12.19 -46.18 33.76
C SER A 2 13.55 -46.00 33.09
N VAL A 3 13.74 -44.87 32.41
CA VAL A 3 15.05 -44.51 31.85
C VAL A 3 15.98 -44.02 32.97
N PHE A 4 15.40 -43.54 34.08
CA PHE A 4 16.17 -43.04 35.21
C PHE A 4 16.89 -44.18 35.96
N PRO A 5 18.23 -44.11 36.11
CA PRO A 5 19.01 -45.19 36.71
C PRO A 5 18.81 -45.26 38.24
N LYS A 6 18.60 -46.48 38.74
CA LYS A 6 18.45 -46.75 40.18
C LYS A 6 19.70 -46.37 41.00
N GLU A 7 20.87 -46.37 40.37
CA GLU A 7 22.15 -46.01 41.00
C GLU A 7 22.17 -44.54 41.44
N THR A 8 21.56 -43.63 40.68
CA THR A 8 21.50 -42.21 41.06
C THR A 8 20.74 -42.00 42.38
N ILE A 9 19.66 -42.76 42.60
CA ILE A 9 18.89 -42.68 43.85
C ILE A 9 19.68 -43.28 45.01
N LYS A 10 20.41 -44.37 44.78
CA LYS A 10 21.30 -44.94 45.79
C LYS A 10 22.40 -43.95 46.19
N ASN A 11 23.03 -43.29 45.22
CA ASN A 11 24.06 -42.28 45.48
C ASN A 11 23.50 -41.08 46.29
N ILE A 12 22.26 -40.65 46.02
CA ILE A 12 21.59 -39.61 46.81
C ILE A 12 21.24 -40.11 48.22
N SER A 13 20.86 -41.39 48.37
CA SER A 13 20.60 -41.95 49.70
C SER A 13 21.87 -42.08 50.55
N GLU A 14 23.00 -42.41 49.93
CA GLU A 14 24.31 -42.47 50.58
C GLU A 14 24.80 -41.08 51.01
N SER A 15 24.54 -40.03 50.22
CA SER A 15 24.89 -38.64 50.62
C SER A 15 24.10 -38.16 51.83
N LEU A 16 22.91 -38.71 52.05
CA LEU A 16 22.09 -38.49 53.25
C LEU A 16 22.47 -39.41 54.43
N GLY A 17 23.44 -40.32 54.24
CA GLY A 17 23.90 -41.26 55.26
C GLY A 17 23.11 -42.57 55.37
N ILE A 18 22.23 -42.87 54.41
CA ILE A 18 21.46 -44.12 54.36
C ILE A 18 22.21 -45.13 53.49
N THR A 19 22.90 -46.08 54.10
CA THR A 19 23.83 -46.99 53.40
C THR A 19 23.16 -48.20 52.74
N ASN A 20 21.98 -48.62 53.20
CA ASN A 20 21.31 -49.84 52.73
C ASN A 20 19.87 -49.58 52.25
N LEU A 21 19.72 -49.01 51.05
CA LEU A 21 18.42 -48.86 50.38
C LEU A 21 18.09 -50.14 49.56
N LYS A 22 16.91 -50.73 49.80
CA LYS A 22 16.42 -51.88 49.01
C LYS A 22 16.21 -51.50 47.55
N ASP A 23 16.60 -52.39 46.63
CA ASP A 23 16.50 -52.17 45.18
C ASP A 23 15.07 -51.87 44.70
N GLU A 24 14.06 -52.50 45.30
CA GLU A 24 12.65 -52.27 44.97
C GLU A 24 12.18 -50.85 45.31
N VAL A 25 12.71 -50.27 46.39
CA VAL A 25 12.38 -48.89 46.79
C VAL A 25 13.07 -47.90 45.86
N ALA A 26 14.33 -48.18 45.49
CA ALA A 26 15.07 -47.35 44.54
C ALA A 26 14.39 -47.33 43.15
N THR A 27 13.87 -48.46 42.68
CA THR A 27 13.18 -48.52 41.38
C THR A 27 11.82 -47.83 41.41
N ALA A 28 11.06 -47.95 42.51
CA ALA A 28 9.78 -47.24 42.67
C ALA A 28 9.98 -45.72 42.72
N LEU A 29 10.97 -45.24 43.49
CA LEU A 29 11.31 -43.81 43.54
C LEU A 29 11.81 -43.28 42.20
N ALA A 30 12.58 -44.07 41.44
CA ALA A 30 13.02 -43.68 40.09
C ALA A 30 11.84 -43.41 39.15
N GLN A 31 10.82 -44.25 39.22
CA GLN A 31 9.61 -44.09 38.40
C GLN A 31 8.81 -42.84 38.79
N ASP A 32 8.69 -42.54 40.09
CA ASP A 32 7.98 -41.33 40.54
C ASP A 32 8.74 -40.05 40.16
N VAL A 33 10.07 -40.01 40.35
CA VAL A 33 10.92 -38.89 39.93
C VAL A 33 10.80 -38.66 38.41
N GLU A 34 10.86 -39.72 37.62
CA GLU A 34 10.69 -39.63 36.18
C GLU A 34 9.31 -39.05 35.81
N TYR A 35 8.23 -39.50 36.46
CA TYR A 35 6.90 -38.94 36.28
C TYR A 35 6.85 -37.44 36.58
N ARG A 36 7.44 -37.00 37.70
CA ARG A 36 7.50 -35.58 38.09
C ARG A 36 8.29 -34.73 37.10
N VAL A 37 9.40 -35.24 36.57
CA VAL A 37 10.20 -34.54 35.55
C VAL A 37 9.40 -34.38 34.26
N HIS A 38 8.68 -35.42 33.82
CA HIS A 38 7.82 -35.31 32.64
C HIS A 38 6.68 -34.31 32.85
N GLU A 39 6.03 -34.33 34.02
CA GLU A 39 4.98 -33.39 34.39
C GLU A 39 5.50 -31.93 34.33
N LEU A 40 6.68 -31.67 34.90
CA LEU A 40 7.33 -30.36 34.86
C LEU A 40 7.65 -29.90 33.43
N ILE A 41 8.23 -30.78 32.61
CA ILE A 41 8.58 -30.47 31.22
C ILE A 41 7.33 -30.17 30.39
N GLN A 42 6.23 -30.88 30.63
CA GLN A 42 4.96 -30.61 29.94
C GLN A 42 4.42 -29.22 30.29
N GLU A 43 4.50 -28.81 31.56
CA GLU A 43 4.09 -27.45 31.97
C GLU A 43 5.01 -26.38 31.42
N ALA A 44 6.33 -26.58 31.48
CA ALA A 44 7.31 -25.66 30.91
C ALA A 44 7.11 -25.51 29.38
N THR A 45 6.76 -26.59 28.69
CA THR A 45 6.43 -26.57 27.25
C THR A 45 5.19 -25.72 26.96
N LYS A 46 4.20 -25.69 27.86
CA LYS A 46 3.03 -24.80 27.73
C LYS A 46 3.49 -23.33 27.82
N PHE A 47 4.30 -22.97 28.81
CA PHE A 47 4.87 -21.62 28.93
C PHE A 47 5.69 -21.21 27.72
N MET A 48 6.50 -22.12 27.17
CA MET A 48 7.26 -21.89 25.94
C MET A 48 6.35 -21.59 24.74
N ARG A 49 5.28 -22.38 24.55
CA ARG A 49 4.30 -22.17 23.48
C ARG A 49 3.52 -20.87 23.64
N HIS A 50 3.11 -20.54 24.87
CA HIS A 50 2.45 -19.26 25.16
C HIS A 50 3.38 -18.06 24.93
N SER A 51 4.68 -18.23 25.16
CA SER A 51 5.70 -17.24 24.81
C SER A 51 6.04 -17.16 23.32
N LYS A 52 5.38 -17.95 22.46
CA LYS A 52 5.64 -18.06 21.01
C LYS A 52 7.09 -18.41 20.65
N ARG A 53 7.81 -19.10 21.56
CA ARG A 53 9.18 -19.57 21.34
C ARG A 53 9.17 -21.05 20.97
N SER A 54 10.20 -21.49 20.24
CA SER A 54 10.42 -22.91 19.90
C SER A 54 11.51 -23.59 20.73
N LYS A 55 12.31 -22.79 21.46
CA LYS A 55 13.35 -23.25 22.37
C LYS A 55 12.89 -23.05 23.81
N LEU A 56 12.98 -24.11 24.61
CA LEU A 56 12.66 -24.09 26.03
C LEU A 56 13.75 -23.32 26.79
N GLY A 57 13.37 -22.27 27.51
CA GLY A 57 14.27 -21.50 28.35
C GLY A 57 14.25 -21.96 29.81
N VAL A 58 15.24 -21.53 30.59
CA VAL A 58 15.29 -21.74 32.05
C VAL A 58 14.12 -21.05 32.75
N ASP A 59 13.73 -19.86 32.27
CA ASP A 59 12.59 -19.11 32.81
C ASP A 59 11.25 -19.84 32.66
N ASP A 60 11.10 -20.64 31.60
CA ASP A 60 9.89 -21.43 31.37
C ASP A 60 9.79 -22.56 32.41
N ILE A 61 10.92 -23.16 32.77
CA ILE A 61 11.02 -24.19 33.83
C ILE A 61 10.80 -23.57 35.21
N ASN A 62 11.42 -22.42 35.49
CA ASN A 62 11.21 -21.70 36.76
C ASN A 62 9.76 -21.25 36.94
N SER A 63 9.08 -20.88 35.85
CA SER A 63 7.64 -20.58 35.87
C SER A 63 6.79 -21.83 36.14
N ALA A 64 7.17 -22.98 35.57
CA ALA A 64 6.52 -24.26 35.86
C ALA A 64 6.74 -24.72 37.32
N LEU A 65 7.94 -24.56 37.87
CA LEU A 65 8.21 -24.85 39.28
C LEU A 65 7.33 -24.00 40.21
N ARG A 66 7.22 -22.70 39.93
CA ARG A 66 6.31 -21.80 40.67
C ARG A 66 4.85 -22.24 40.58
N LEU A 67 4.40 -22.70 39.41
CA LEU A 67 3.04 -23.20 39.23
C LEU A 67 2.77 -24.46 40.08
N LYS A 68 3.77 -25.34 40.22
CA LYS A 68 3.70 -26.53 41.07
C LYS A 68 3.93 -26.26 42.55
N ASN A 69 4.12 -25.00 42.96
CA ASN A 69 4.53 -24.61 44.31
C ASN A 69 5.84 -25.27 44.76
N VAL A 70 6.75 -25.52 43.81
CA VAL A 70 8.12 -25.96 44.09
C VAL A 70 9.03 -24.74 44.12
N GLU A 71 10.03 -24.77 44.99
CA GLU A 71 11.02 -23.70 45.11
C GLU A 71 11.76 -23.50 43.77
N PRO A 72 11.89 -22.25 43.30
CA PRO A 72 12.60 -21.97 42.06
C PRO A 72 14.09 -22.23 42.21
N LEU A 73 14.72 -22.72 41.13
CA LEU A 73 16.15 -22.99 41.10
C LEU A 73 16.92 -21.73 40.69
N TYR A 74 17.76 -21.23 41.59
CA TYR A 74 18.60 -20.06 41.37
C TYR A 74 19.96 -20.46 40.77
N GLY A 75 20.63 -19.52 40.08
CA GLY A 75 21.98 -19.72 39.53
C GLY A 75 22.03 -20.15 38.05
N TYR A 76 20.89 -20.39 37.41
CA TYR A 76 20.81 -20.87 36.01
C TYR A 76 20.50 -19.78 34.97
N ALA A 77 20.49 -18.50 35.37
CA ALA A 77 20.25 -17.38 34.46
C ALA A 77 21.52 -16.86 33.76
N CYS A 78 22.69 -17.43 34.12
CA CYS A 78 23.97 -16.98 33.58
C CYS A 78 24.11 -17.32 32.09
N SER A 79 24.74 -16.43 31.33
CA SER A 79 24.92 -16.57 29.87
C SER A 79 25.87 -17.70 29.48
N ASP A 80 26.72 -18.16 30.41
CA ASP A 80 27.72 -19.19 30.14
C ASP A 80 27.15 -20.58 30.47
N PRO A 81 27.14 -21.53 29.52
CA PRO A 81 26.65 -22.87 29.78
C PRO A 81 27.57 -23.58 30.78
N PRO A 82 27.02 -24.33 31.77
CA PRO A 82 27.84 -25.06 32.72
C PRO A 82 28.68 -26.13 32.00
N LYS A 83 29.97 -26.20 32.32
CA LYS A 83 30.88 -27.21 31.82
C LYS A 83 30.91 -28.39 32.79
N PHE A 84 30.46 -29.55 32.34
CA PHE A 84 30.52 -30.78 33.13
C PHE A 84 31.82 -31.52 32.84
N ARG A 85 32.59 -31.82 33.90
CA ARG A 85 33.81 -32.62 33.81
C ARG A 85 33.57 -34.02 34.39
N LYS A 86 34.13 -35.02 33.71
CA LYS A 86 34.09 -36.42 34.13
C LYS A 86 35.30 -36.72 35.01
N ALA A 87 35.07 -37.26 36.21
CA ALA A 87 36.08 -37.87 37.05
C ALA A 87 35.70 -39.34 37.31
N THR A 88 36.63 -40.26 37.10
CA THR A 88 36.42 -41.69 37.37
C THR A 88 37.01 -42.01 38.74
N VAL A 89 36.16 -42.42 39.68
CA VAL A 89 36.55 -42.82 41.04
C VAL A 89 36.09 -44.27 41.24
N ASN A 90 37.00 -45.16 41.64
CA ASN A 90 36.70 -46.57 41.95
C ASN A 90 35.84 -47.30 40.89
N ALA A 91 36.21 -47.15 39.61
CA ALA A 91 35.52 -47.71 38.43
C ALA A 91 34.11 -47.16 38.12
N ASN A 92 33.61 -46.18 38.88
CA ASN A 92 32.39 -45.44 38.57
C ASN A 92 32.70 -44.07 37.98
N ASP A 93 31.91 -43.67 36.98
CA ASP A 93 32.03 -42.39 36.31
C ASP A 93 31.16 -41.34 37.00
N VAL A 94 31.80 -40.34 37.63
CA VAL A 94 31.13 -39.23 38.29
C VAL A 94 31.30 -37.97 37.46
N TYR A 95 30.19 -37.27 37.20
CA TYR A 95 30.20 -35.98 36.53
C TYR A 95 30.00 -34.88 37.57
N PHE A 96 30.84 -33.86 37.54
CA PHE A 96 30.71 -32.68 38.40
C PHE A 96 30.74 -31.41 37.55
N ALA A 97 30.08 -30.36 38.01
CA ALA A 97 30.16 -29.04 37.40
C ALA A 97 31.50 -28.41 37.78
N GLU A 98 32.28 -27.99 36.79
CA GLU A 98 33.53 -27.26 37.03
C GLU A 98 33.17 -25.84 37.51
N ASP A 99 33.48 -25.54 38.77
CA ASP A 99 33.33 -24.23 39.36
C ASP A 99 34.72 -23.59 39.51
N ASN A 100 34.99 -22.57 38.70
CA ASN A 100 36.26 -21.86 38.73
C ASN A 100 36.08 -20.65 39.63
N GLU A 101 36.90 -20.55 40.68
CA GLU A 101 36.95 -19.36 41.53
C GLU A 101 37.45 -18.16 40.71
N VAL A 102 36.70 -17.05 40.76
CA VAL A 102 37.01 -15.81 40.03
C VAL A 102 37.18 -14.68 41.03
N ASP A 103 38.29 -13.94 40.92
CA ASP A 103 38.57 -12.80 41.78
C ASP A 103 37.58 -11.66 41.56
N PHE A 104 37.11 -11.02 42.64
CA PHE A 104 36.15 -9.92 42.55
C PHE A 104 36.66 -8.74 41.72
N ASP A 105 37.96 -8.44 41.78
CA ASP A 105 38.57 -7.35 41.00
C ASP A 105 38.45 -7.58 39.48
N THR A 106 38.46 -8.85 39.05
CA THR A 106 38.29 -9.19 37.63
C THR A 106 36.84 -9.00 37.16
N ILE A 107 35.86 -9.17 38.05
CA ILE A 107 34.45 -8.93 37.76
C ILE A 107 34.16 -7.43 37.73
N LEU A 108 34.71 -6.67 38.68
CA LEU A 108 34.54 -5.21 38.76
C LEU A 108 35.19 -4.47 37.59
N SER A 109 36.30 -4.99 37.06
CA SER A 109 36.98 -4.42 35.89
C SER A 109 36.37 -4.85 34.55
N LYS A 110 35.38 -5.75 34.55
CA LYS A 110 34.71 -6.20 33.33
C LYS A 110 33.87 -5.07 32.72
N PRO A 111 34.05 -4.74 31.42
CA PRO A 111 33.28 -3.68 30.79
C PRO A 111 31.79 -4.04 30.70
N LEU A 112 30.94 -3.02 30.74
CA LEU A 112 29.50 -3.16 30.58
C LEU A 112 29.15 -3.79 29.22
N PRO A 113 28.14 -4.67 29.15
CA PRO A 113 27.70 -5.27 27.89
C PRO A 113 27.08 -4.22 26.97
N LYS A 114 27.14 -4.46 25.66
CA LYS A 114 26.48 -3.61 24.67
C LYS A 114 24.97 -3.81 24.74
N ILE A 115 24.23 -2.72 24.79
CA ILE A 115 22.76 -2.72 24.80
C ILE A 115 22.26 -2.88 23.36
N PRO A 116 21.31 -3.80 23.08
CA PRO A 116 20.68 -3.90 21.77
C PRO A 116 19.83 -2.66 21.45
N LEU A 117 19.53 -2.44 20.17
CA LEU A 117 18.60 -1.39 19.74
C LEU A 117 17.18 -1.70 20.20
N ASP A 118 16.38 -0.64 20.38
CA ASP A 118 14.96 -0.76 20.70
C ASP A 118 14.20 -1.48 19.57
N VAL A 119 13.06 -2.09 19.95
CA VAL A 119 12.23 -2.88 19.03
C VAL A 119 11.55 -1.97 18.02
N ALA A 120 11.95 -2.07 16.75
CA ALA A 120 11.29 -1.43 15.61
C ALA A 120 10.70 -2.49 14.66
N PHE A 121 9.68 -2.12 13.89
CA PHE A 121 9.11 -2.97 12.85
C PHE A 121 9.43 -2.43 11.46
N THR A 122 9.64 -3.33 10.51
CA THR A 122 9.80 -3.00 9.09
C THR A 122 8.75 -3.77 8.29
N ALA A 123 7.88 -3.03 7.61
CA ALA A 123 6.83 -3.61 6.78
C ALA A 123 7.30 -3.75 5.33
N HIS A 124 6.95 -4.86 4.69
CA HIS A 124 7.17 -5.09 3.27
C HIS A 124 6.04 -5.97 2.71
N TRP A 125 5.87 -5.95 1.39
CA TRP A 125 4.91 -6.81 0.71
C TRP A 125 5.41 -8.25 0.64
N LEU A 126 4.77 -9.15 1.38
CA LEU A 126 5.06 -10.58 1.33
C LEU A 126 4.49 -11.23 0.06
N ALA A 127 3.28 -10.85 -0.34
CA ALA A 127 2.61 -11.38 -1.52
C ALA A 127 1.67 -10.34 -2.15
N ILE A 128 1.60 -10.35 -3.48
CA ILE A 128 0.66 -9.58 -4.30
C ILE A 128 -0.03 -10.60 -5.20
N GLU A 129 -1.37 -10.69 -5.17
CA GLU A 129 -2.14 -11.67 -5.96
C GLU A 129 -1.69 -13.13 -5.74
N GLY A 130 -1.24 -13.46 -4.52
CA GLY A 130 -0.73 -14.80 -4.17
C GLY A 130 0.68 -15.10 -4.71
N VAL A 131 1.32 -14.16 -5.42
CA VAL A 131 2.71 -14.27 -5.88
C VAL A 131 3.62 -13.46 -4.96
N GLN A 132 4.71 -14.07 -4.49
CA GLN A 132 5.70 -13.38 -3.69
C GLN A 132 6.60 -12.52 -4.60
N PRO A 133 6.69 -11.20 -4.39
CA PRO A 133 7.58 -10.36 -5.16
C PRO A 133 9.04 -10.64 -4.77
N ALA A 134 9.95 -10.59 -5.74
CA ALA A 134 11.38 -10.80 -5.55
C ALA A 134 12.04 -9.56 -4.92
N ILE A 135 11.75 -9.32 -3.65
CA ILE A 135 12.33 -8.25 -2.83
C ILE A 135 13.41 -8.89 -1.93
N PRO A 136 14.53 -8.23 -1.59
CA PRO A 136 15.57 -8.80 -0.72
C PRO A 136 15.09 -9.38 0.62
N GLN A 137 13.97 -8.90 1.16
CA GLN A 137 13.39 -9.43 2.40
C GLN A 137 12.62 -10.76 2.21
N ASN A 138 12.17 -11.07 0.99
CA ASN A 138 11.44 -12.30 0.69
C ASN A 138 12.41 -13.44 0.32
N PRO A 139 12.16 -14.67 0.77
CA PRO A 139 13.02 -15.81 0.44
C PRO A 139 12.95 -16.13 -1.04
N THR A 140 14.07 -16.55 -1.63
CA THR A 140 14.05 -17.04 -3.00
C THR A 140 13.39 -18.43 -3.07
N PRO A 141 12.86 -18.86 -4.24
CA PRO A 141 12.31 -20.20 -4.40
C PRO A 141 13.29 -21.33 -4.06
N GLY A 142 14.60 -21.09 -4.20
CA GLY A 142 15.65 -22.03 -3.79
C GLY A 142 15.77 -22.14 -2.26
N ASP A 143 15.76 -21.00 -1.56
CA ASP A 143 15.83 -20.95 -0.10
C ASP A 143 14.58 -21.56 0.55
N ALA A 144 13.41 -21.32 -0.04
CA ALA A 144 12.16 -21.89 0.45
C ALA A 144 12.17 -23.43 0.40
N LYS A 145 12.73 -24.03 -0.67
CA LYS A 145 12.90 -25.49 -0.75
C LYS A 145 13.85 -26.00 0.33
N ALA A 146 14.98 -25.32 0.56
CA ALA A 146 15.93 -25.66 1.61
C ALA A 146 15.32 -25.54 3.03
N ASP A 147 14.48 -24.53 3.27
CA ASP A 147 13.77 -24.35 4.55
C ASP A 147 12.69 -25.42 4.78
N ILE A 148 11.98 -25.85 3.72
CA ILE A 148 11.02 -26.96 3.80
C ILE A 148 11.74 -28.29 4.07
N LEU A 149 12.88 -28.52 3.42
CA LEU A 149 13.70 -29.72 3.63
C LEU A 149 14.27 -29.76 5.05
N SER A 150 14.78 -28.65 5.57
CA SER A 150 15.30 -28.56 6.94
C SER A 150 14.20 -28.62 8.03
N LYS A 151 13.00 -28.13 7.76
CA LYS A 151 11.83 -28.34 8.64
C LYS A 151 11.31 -29.78 8.62
N ARG A 152 11.48 -30.51 7.50
CA ARG A 152 11.12 -31.93 7.39
C ARG A 152 12.15 -32.86 8.02
N THR A 153 13.45 -32.56 8.00
CA THR A 153 14.47 -33.42 8.62
C THR A 153 14.37 -33.46 10.16
N ASN A 154 13.72 -32.48 10.80
CA ASN A 154 13.40 -32.52 12.23
C ASN A 154 12.15 -33.34 12.61
N LYS A 155 11.45 -33.93 11.64
CA LYS A 155 10.48 -35.01 11.87
C LYS A 155 10.94 -36.21 11.06
N GLY A 156 11.71 -37.09 11.70
CA GLY A 156 12.27 -38.28 11.05
C GLY A 156 11.22 -39.05 10.25
N HIS A 157 11.51 -39.27 8.98
CA HIS A 157 11.58 -40.57 8.29
C HIS A 157 12.08 -40.30 6.87
N GLY A 158 13.24 -40.89 6.54
CA GLY A 158 13.89 -40.75 5.24
C GLY A 158 13.06 -41.35 4.11
N GLY A 159 12.83 -40.55 3.08
CA GLY A 159 12.28 -40.97 1.80
C GLY A 159 12.83 -40.06 0.72
N ASN A 160 13.76 -40.59 -0.08
CA ASN A 160 14.28 -39.94 -1.28
C ASN A 160 13.13 -39.70 -2.26
N ILE A 161 12.78 -38.44 -2.49
CA ILE A 161 11.92 -38.04 -3.60
C ILE A 161 12.78 -37.19 -4.53
N SER A 162 13.00 -37.74 -5.72
CA SER A 162 13.74 -37.16 -6.84
C SER A 162 13.25 -35.75 -7.18
N ASP A 163 14.22 -34.84 -7.29
CA ASP A 163 14.13 -33.55 -7.94
C ASP A 163 13.58 -33.69 -9.37
N GLN A 164 12.38 -33.16 -9.60
CA GLN A 164 11.96 -32.45 -10.81
C GLN A 164 10.47 -32.07 -10.67
N VAL A 165 10.23 -30.89 -10.08
CA VAL A 165 8.98 -30.16 -10.28
C VAL A 165 9.38 -28.85 -10.93
N ASP A 166 9.35 -28.84 -12.27
CA ASP A 166 9.34 -27.64 -13.07
C ASP A 166 8.03 -26.90 -12.76
N VAL A 167 8.09 -26.00 -11.77
CA VAL A 167 7.06 -24.98 -11.59
C VAL A 167 7.23 -24.01 -12.74
N LYS A 168 6.57 -24.28 -13.86
CA LYS A 168 6.21 -23.23 -14.83
C LYS A 168 5.11 -22.39 -14.16
N PRO A 169 5.37 -21.16 -13.69
CA PRO A 169 4.29 -20.26 -13.34
C PRO A 169 3.88 -19.59 -14.64
N LEU A 170 3.06 -20.28 -15.43
CA LEU A 170 2.18 -19.61 -16.39
C LEU A 170 0.78 -19.89 -15.92
N VAL A 171 0.40 -19.27 -14.79
CA VAL A 171 -0.98 -19.25 -14.34
C VAL A 171 -1.74 -18.42 -15.39
N LYS A 172 -2.19 -19.09 -16.46
CA LYS A 172 -3.42 -18.68 -17.13
C LYS A 172 -4.45 -18.66 -16.01
N HIS A 173 -4.92 -17.49 -15.58
CA HIS A 173 -5.92 -17.42 -14.52
C HIS A 173 -7.02 -18.42 -14.88
N VAL A 174 -7.23 -19.41 -14.01
CA VAL A 174 -8.20 -20.48 -14.22
C VAL A 174 -9.56 -19.87 -13.93
N LEU A 175 -10.05 -19.06 -14.87
CA LEU A 175 -11.32 -18.39 -14.74
C LEU A 175 -12.43 -19.42 -14.86
N SER A 176 -13.28 -19.52 -13.84
CA SER A 176 -14.47 -20.38 -13.89
C SER A 176 -15.35 -20.02 -15.09
N LYS A 177 -16.06 -21.01 -15.64
CA LYS A 177 -17.01 -20.80 -16.75
C LYS A 177 -18.09 -19.77 -16.37
N GLU A 178 -18.51 -19.74 -15.10
CA GLU A 178 -19.47 -18.77 -14.59
C GLU A 178 -18.92 -17.34 -14.60
N LEU A 179 -17.66 -17.16 -14.21
CA LEU A 179 -17.00 -15.85 -14.23
C LEU A 179 -16.74 -15.36 -15.67
N GLN A 180 -16.49 -16.28 -16.60
CA GLN A 180 -16.42 -15.96 -18.04
C GLN A 180 -17.76 -15.47 -18.56
N MET A 181 -18.85 -16.22 -18.31
CA MET A 181 -20.20 -15.81 -18.71
C MET A 181 -20.63 -14.49 -18.06
N TYR A 182 -20.23 -14.27 -16.80
CA TYR A 182 -20.46 -13.00 -16.11
C TYR A 182 -19.71 -11.85 -16.77
N PHE A 183 -18.42 -12.04 -17.09
CA PHE A 183 -17.61 -11.05 -17.81
C PHE A 183 -18.22 -10.72 -19.17
N GLU A 184 -18.60 -11.72 -19.96
CA GLU A 184 -19.25 -11.53 -21.26
C GLU A 184 -20.54 -10.73 -21.13
N ARG A 185 -21.46 -11.16 -20.26
CA ARG A 185 -22.74 -10.47 -20.02
C ARG A 185 -22.56 -9.02 -19.57
N ILE A 186 -21.57 -8.73 -18.74
CA ILE A 186 -21.30 -7.34 -18.34
C ILE A 186 -20.72 -6.53 -19.48
N THR A 187 -19.78 -7.07 -20.24
CA THR A 187 -19.23 -6.34 -21.38
C THR A 187 -20.29 -6.05 -22.45
N GLU A 188 -21.27 -6.95 -22.62
CA GLU A 188 -22.43 -6.74 -23.49
C GLU A 188 -23.40 -5.71 -22.90
N ALA A 189 -23.76 -5.82 -21.62
CA ALA A 189 -24.69 -4.91 -20.95
C ALA A 189 -24.14 -3.47 -20.83
N VAL A 190 -22.82 -3.29 -20.76
CA VAL A 190 -22.18 -1.97 -20.76
C VAL A 190 -22.21 -1.33 -22.16
N LEU A 191 -22.26 -2.14 -23.22
CA LEU A 191 -22.33 -1.70 -24.62
C LEU A 191 -23.77 -1.62 -25.16
N SER A 192 -24.78 -2.12 -24.43
CA SER A 192 -26.17 -2.08 -24.86
C SER A 192 -26.78 -0.69 -24.69
N ASP A 193 -27.69 -0.31 -25.59
CA ASP A 193 -28.39 0.98 -25.57
C ASP A 193 -29.39 1.10 -24.40
N ASP A 194 -29.78 -0.02 -23.79
CA ASP A 194 -30.68 -0.07 -22.65
C ASP A 194 -30.04 0.51 -21.38
N GLU A 195 -30.45 1.73 -21.01
CA GLU A 195 -29.95 2.43 -19.82
C GLU A 195 -30.19 1.66 -18.50
N ARG A 196 -31.27 0.86 -18.44
CA ARG A 196 -31.58 0.01 -17.29
C ARG A 196 -30.57 -1.13 -17.12
N LEU A 197 -30.22 -1.80 -18.21
CA LEU A 197 -29.22 -2.88 -18.17
C LEU A 197 -27.83 -2.31 -17.84
N ARG A 198 -27.50 -1.15 -18.41
CA ARG A 198 -26.23 -0.46 -18.15
C ARG A 198 -26.09 -0.03 -16.68
N SER A 199 -27.14 0.54 -16.09
CA SER A 199 -27.13 0.94 -14.67
C SER A 199 -27.05 -0.26 -13.72
N GLN A 200 -27.75 -1.36 -14.02
CA GLN A 200 -27.62 -2.60 -13.27
C GLN A 200 -26.20 -3.18 -13.34
N ALA A 201 -25.59 -3.17 -14.52
CA ALA A 201 -24.21 -3.63 -14.68
C ALA A 201 -23.22 -2.80 -13.84
N TYR A 202 -23.39 -1.48 -13.77
CA TYR A 202 -22.54 -0.62 -12.94
C TYR A 202 -22.74 -0.85 -11.44
N GLU A 203 -23.97 -1.06 -10.99
CA GLU A 203 -24.26 -1.35 -9.58
C GLU A 203 -23.67 -2.71 -9.17
N SER A 204 -23.80 -3.74 -10.02
CA SER A 204 -23.15 -5.03 -9.81
C SER A 204 -21.63 -4.89 -9.66
N LEU A 205 -20.96 -4.19 -10.59
CA LEU A 205 -19.51 -3.95 -10.50
C LEU A 205 -19.07 -3.21 -9.21
N ARG A 206 -19.94 -2.36 -8.68
CA ARG A 206 -19.67 -1.57 -7.48
C ARG A 206 -19.80 -2.38 -6.18
N MET A 207 -20.73 -3.32 -6.14
CA MET A 207 -21.08 -4.06 -4.91
C MET A 207 -20.46 -5.46 -4.85
N ASP A 208 -20.16 -6.08 -6.00
CA ASP A 208 -19.78 -7.48 -6.03
C ASP A 208 -18.34 -7.72 -5.49
N PRO A 209 -18.18 -8.58 -4.46
CA PRO A 209 -16.89 -8.84 -3.82
C PRO A 209 -16.04 -9.89 -4.55
N GLY A 210 -16.64 -10.71 -5.42
CA GLY A 210 -15.98 -11.82 -6.11
C GLY A 210 -15.19 -11.45 -7.37
N LEU A 211 -15.08 -10.17 -7.70
CA LEU A 211 -14.56 -9.71 -8.99
C LEU A 211 -13.03 -9.58 -9.06
N HIS A 212 -12.33 -9.92 -7.97
CA HIS A 212 -10.88 -9.77 -7.87
C HIS A 212 -10.13 -10.45 -9.02
N GLN A 213 -10.49 -11.70 -9.37
CA GLN A 213 -9.85 -12.43 -10.48
C GLN A 213 -10.18 -11.84 -11.86
N LEU A 214 -11.30 -11.12 -12.00
CA LEU A 214 -11.74 -10.50 -13.25
C LEU A 214 -11.15 -9.10 -13.45
N LEU A 215 -10.63 -8.48 -12.38
CA LEU A 215 -10.12 -7.11 -12.40
C LEU A 215 -9.04 -6.87 -13.48
N PRO A 216 -8.02 -7.73 -13.67
CA PRO A 216 -7.02 -7.55 -14.74
C PRO A 216 -7.66 -7.55 -16.13
N TYR A 217 -8.66 -8.41 -16.34
CA TYR A 217 -9.37 -8.54 -17.60
C TYR A 217 -10.23 -7.31 -17.90
N PHE A 218 -10.90 -6.77 -16.88
CA PHE A 218 -11.65 -5.52 -17.02
C PHE A 218 -10.73 -4.35 -17.33
N VAL A 219 -9.60 -4.20 -16.63
CA VAL A 219 -8.62 -3.12 -16.89
C VAL A 219 -8.05 -3.23 -18.31
N GLN A 220 -7.71 -4.45 -18.75
CA GLN A 220 -7.23 -4.67 -20.12
C GLN A 220 -8.33 -4.40 -21.17
N HIS A 221 -9.58 -4.78 -20.88
CA HIS A 221 -10.72 -4.51 -21.75
C HIS A 221 -10.96 -3.01 -21.93
N ILE A 222 -10.98 -2.26 -20.82
CA ILE A 222 -11.10 -0.79 -20.79
C ILE A 222 -9.97 -0.17 -21.62
N HIS A 223 -8.72 -0.58 -21.39
CA HIS A 223 -7.57 -0.07 -22.14
C HIS A 223 -7.69 -0.32 -23.65
N LYS A 224 -8.07 -1.54 -24.05
CA LYS A 224 -8.23 -1.93 -25.45
C LYS A 224 -9.36 -1.15 -26.13
N LYS A 225 -10.53 -1.05 -25.47
CA LYS A 225 -11.70 -0.35 -26.02
C LYS A 225 -11.46 1.15 -26.19
N ILE A 226 -10.84 1.80 -25.20
CA ILE A 226 -10.52 3.24 -25.29
C ILE A 226 -9.51 3.52 -26.41
N THR A 227 -8.52 2.63 -26.60
CA THR A 227 -7.50 2.81 -27.65
C THR A 227 -8.05 2.54 -29.06
N GLN A 228 -8.91 1.53 -29.20
CA GLN A 228 -9.49 1.15 -30.50
C GLN A 228 -10.63 2.08 -30.93
N ASN A 229 -11.51 2.46 -30.01
CA ASN A 229 -12.73 3.23 -30.29
C ASN A 229 -12.66 4.65 -29.71
N HIS A 230 -11.63 5.41 -30.08
CA HIS A 230 -11.44 6.79 -29.63
C HIS A 230 -12.44 7.80 -30.24
N LYS A 231 -13.32 7.34 -31.14
CA LYS A 231 -14.27 8.17 -31.90
C LYS A 231 -15.72 8.08 -31.38
N ASP A 232 -16.08 7.00 -30.67
CA ASP A 232 -17.44 6.79 -30.17
C ASP A 232 -17.56 7.26 -28.72
N LEU A 233 -18.38 8.29 -28.49
CA LEU A 233 -18.51 8.92 -27.18
C LEU A 233 -19.22 8.04 -26.17
N ASP A 234 -20.23 7.30 -26.62
CA ASP A 234 -21.03 6.46 -25.74
C ASP A 234 -20.19 5.33 -25.15
N ILE A 235 -19.29 4.77 -25.96
CA ILE A 235 -18.33 3.74 -25.52
C ILE A 235 -17.33 4.34 -24.52
N LEU A 236 -16.77 5.52 -24.81
CA LEU A 236 -15.83 6.18 -23.88
C LEU A 236 -16.51 6.55 -22.55
N SER A 237 -17.73 7.10 -22.61
CA SER A 237 -18.55 7.42 -21.45
C SER A 237 -18.86 6.17 -20.64
N ALA A 238 -19.21 5.07 -21.31
CA ALA A 238 -19.50 3.79 -20.67
C ALA A 238 -18.25 3.19 -19.99
N MET A 239 -17.07 3.24 -20.64
CA MET A 239 -15.81 2.75 -20.07
C MET A 239 -15.32 3.59 -18.88
N LEU A 240 -15.49 4.93 -18.92
CA LEU A 240 -15.18 5.80 -17.78
C LEU A 240 -16.13 5.53 -16.61
N SER A 241 -17.41 5.28 -16.88
CA SER A 241 -18.40 4.94 -15.85
C SER A 241 -18.14 3.56 -15.25
N MET A 242 -17.68 2.60 -16.06
CA MET A 242 -17.21 1.30 -15.60
C MET A 242 -15.99 1.43 -14.70
N SER A 243 -15.01 2.24 -15.10
CA SER A 243 -13.81 2.53 -14.29
C SER A 243 -14.18 3.20 -12.95
N HIS A 244 -15.13 4.13 -12.97
CA HIS A 244 -15.65 4.76 -11.76
C HIS A 244 -16.33 3.75 -10.82
N SER A 245 -17.13 2.84 -11.37
CA SER A 245 -17.81 1.80 -10.59
C SER A 245 -16.82 0.83 -9.94
N LEU A 246 -15.76 0.46 -10.67
CA LEU A 246 -14.67 -0.39 -10.17
C LEU A 246 -13.85 0.29 -9.07
N LEU A 247 -13.56 1.59 -9.21
CA LEU A 247 -12.81 2.36 -8.20
C LEU A 247 -13.61 2.58 -6.91
N ASN A 248 -14.94 2.74 -7.02
CA ASN A 248 -15.80 2.91 -5.85
C ASN A 248 -16.07 1.60 -5.07
N ASN A 249 -15.58 0.46 -5.54
CA ASN A 249 -15.80 -0.83 -4.90
C ASN A 249 -14.79 -1.05 -3.76
N LYS A 250 -15.27 -1.04 -2.51
CA LYS A 250 -14.46 -1.21 -1.29
C LYS A 250 -13.85 -2.60 -1.14
N HIS A 251 -14.39 -3.60 -1.84
CA HIS A 251 -13.95 -4.98 -1.74
C HIS A 251 -12.81 -5.31 -2.72
N LEU A 252 -12.47 -4.40 -3.62
CA LEU A 252 -11.44 -4.61 -4.63
C LEU A 252 -10.14 -3.88 -4.27
N PHE A 253 -9.03 -4.61 -4.32
CA PHE A 253 -7.70 -4.04 -4.22
C PHE A 253 -7.21 -3.58 -5.60
N VAL A 254 -7.55 -2.34 -5.98
CA VAL A 254 -7.25 -1.78 -7.31
C VAL A 254 -5.82 -1.20 -7.41
N GLU A 255 -5.14 -1.01 -6.27
CA GLU A 255 -3.81 -0.40 -6.17
C GLU A 255 -2.77 -0.96 -7.17
N PRO A 256 -2.63 -2.28 -7.38
CA PRO A 256 -1.66 -2.82 -8.33
C PRO A 256 -1.94 -2.39 -9.77
N TYR A 257 -3.19 -2.12 -10.12
CA TYR A 257 -3.63 -1.84 -11.49
C TYR A 257 -3.78 -0.36 -11.81
N LEU A 258 -3.62 0.53 -10.83
CA LEU A 258 -3.74 1.98 -11.03
C LEU A 258 -2.82 2.48 -12.16
N HIS A 259 -1.57 2.02 -12.18
CA HIS A 259 -0.59 2.41 -13.19
C HIS A 259 -1.01 2.03 -14.63
N GLN A 260 -1.87 1.01 -14.79
CA GLN A 260 -2.41 0.56 -16.07
C GLN A 260 -3.75 1.26 -16.41
N LEU A 261 -4.54 1.64 -15.40
CA LEU A 261 -5.82 2.33 -15.57
C LEU A 261 -5.66 3.84 -15.86
N ILE A 262 -4.65 4.49 -15.27
CA ILE A 262 -4.44 5.94 -15.40
C ILE A 262 -4.14 6.38 -16.85
N PRO A 263 -3.26 5.71 -17.64
CA PRO A 263 -2.98 6.12 -19.01
C PRO A 263 -4.22 6.18 -19.92
N PRO A 264 -5.13 5.18 -19.98
CA PRO A 264 -6.34 5.30 -20.79
C PRO A 264 -7.28 6.43 -20.32
N ILE A 265 -7.41 6.68 -19.02
CA ILE A 265 -8.21 7.82 -18.52
C ILE A 265 -7.57 9.15 -18.93
N LEU A 266 -6.24 9.27 -18.85
CA LEU A 266 -5.50 10.44 -19.33
C LEU A 266 -5.63 10.63 -20.84
N THR A 267 -5.68 9.54 -21.62
CA THR A 267 -5.94 9.61 -23.07
C THR A 267 -7.35 10.14 -23.36
N CYS A 268 -8.36 9.74 -22.59
CA CYS A 268 -9.71 10.32 -22.69
C CYS A 268 -9.74 11.81 -22.33
N LEU A 269 -8.86 12.25 -21.41
CA LEU A 269 -8.79 13.65 -20.99
C LEU A 269 -8.01 14.53 -21.99
N VAL A 270 -6.86 14.06 -22.46
CA VAL A 270 -5.85 14.82 -23.23
C VAL A 270 -5.83 14.41 -24.72
N GLY A 271 -6.80 13.61 -25.17
CA GLY A 271 -6.89 13.13 -26.55
C GLY A 271 -7.00 14.27 -27.57
N LYS A 272 -6.25 14.16 -28.68
CA LYS A 272 -6.18 15.17 -29.76
C LYS A 272 -7.50 15.29 -30.53
N THR A 273 -8.15 14.16 -30.80
CA THR A 273 -9.43 14.08 -31.51
C THR A 273 -10.24 12.94 -30.89
N ILE A 274 -11.07 13.28 -29.90
CA ILE A 274 -12.12 12.37 -29.39
C ILE A 274 -13.28 12.31 -30.42
N CYS A 275 -13.32 13.33 -31.29
CA CYS A 275 -14.26 13.71 -32.33
C CYS A 275 -14.03 13.34 -33.80
N GLU A 276 -14.99 12.77 -34.53
CA GLU A 276 -15.12 13.05 -35.97
C GLU A 276 -16.00 14.29 -36.24
N ASN A 277 -17.03 14.56 -35.40
CA ASN A 277 -17.95 15.69 -35.59
C ASN A 277 -18.17 16.52 -34.30
N PRO A 278 -17.42 17.62 -34.09
CA PRO A 278 -17.53 18.50 -32.92
C PRO A 278 -18.86 19.27 -32.75
N MET A 279 -19.80 19.22 -33.72
CA MET A 279 -21.04 20.01 -33.70
C MET A 279 -22.25 19.32 -33.07
N GLN A 280 -22.24 17.99 -32.90
CA GLN A 280 -23.41 17.23 -32.42
C GLN A 280 -23.16 16.44 -31.14
N GLN A 281 -21.92 16.34 -30.66
CA GLN A 281 -21.54 15.42 -29.61
C GLN A 281 -20.84 16.12 -28.44
N ASP A 282 -21.29 15.84 -27.21
CA ASP A 282 -20.84 16.49 -25.99
C ASP A 282 -19.48 15.93 -25.50
N HIS A 283 -18.39 16.23 -26.22
CA HIS A 283 -17.03 15.84 -25.81
C HIS A 283 -16.63 16.45 -24.45
N TRP A 284 -17.24 17.58 -24.09
CA TRP A 284 -16.99 18.30 -22.85
C TRP A 284 -17.36 17.48 -21.61
N SER A 285 -18.46 16.72 -21.68
CA SER A 285 -18.98 15.93 -20.56
C SER A 285 -18.05 14.75 -20.22
N VAL A 286 -17.54 14.06 -21.24
CA VAL A 286 -16.59 12.94 -21.13
C VAL A 286 -15.28 13.40 -20.49
N ARG A 287 -14.75 14.54 -20.93
CA ARG A 287 -13.53 15.13 -20.35
C ARG A 287 -13.72 15.54 -18.89
N ARG A 288 -14.87 16.15 -18.55
CA ARG A 288 -15.18 16.52 -17.16
C ARG A 288 -15.29 15.29 -16.27
N ARG A 289 -15.90 14.19 -16.76
CA ARG A 289 -15.99 12.91 -16.05
C ARG A 289 -14.60 12.28 -15.86
N ALA A 290 -13.75 12.28 -16.89
CA ALA A 290 -12.37 11.78 -16.79
C ALA A 290 -11.54 12.60 -15.78
N ALA A 291 -11.67 13.92 -15.77
CA ALA A 291 -11.00 14.79 -14.80
C ALA A 291 -11.47 14.52 -13.35
N SER A 292 -12.77 14.36 -13.13
CA SER A 292 -13.30 13.99 -11.82
C SER A 292 -12.81 12.62 -11.36
N LEU A 293 -12.67 11.66 -12.28
CA LEU A 293 -12.16 10.33 -11.98
C LEU A 293 -10.70 10.38 -11.54
N ILE A 294 -9.86 11.13 -12.26
CA ILE A 294 -8.45 11.34 -11.90
C ILE A 294 -8.33 12.03 -10.54
N ALA A 295 -9.18 13.02 -10.26
CA ALA A 295 -9.20 13.69 -8.95
C ALA A 295 -9.54 12.72 -7.82
N ASN A 296 -10.55 11.87 -7.99
CA ASN A 296 -10.90 10.84 -7.00
C ASN A 296 -9.72 9.87 -6.78
N ILE A 297 -9.07 9.41 -7.86
CA ILE A 297 -7.88 8.55 -7.77
C ILE A 297 -6.75 9.25 -6.99
N CYS A 298 -6.52 10.54 -7.23
CA CYS A 298 -5.47 11.29 -6.52
C CYS A 298 -5.83 11.51 -5.04
N ALA A 299 -7.10 11.74 -4.71
CA ALA A 299 -7.56 11.93 -3.34
C ALA A 299 -7.43 10.65 -2.50
N GLU A 300 -7.79 9.50 -3.07
CA GLU A 300 -7.74 8.21 -2.36
C GLU A 300 -6.32 7.65 -2.28
N TYR A 301 -5.58 7.67 -3.40
CA TYR A 301 -4.29 6.98 -3.51
C TYR A 301 -3.07 7.89 -3.42
N GLY A 302 -3.26 9.22 -3.33
CA GLY A 302 -2.16 10.19 -3.24
C GLY A 302 -1.27 10.01 -2.01
N LYS A 303 -1.83 9.53 -0.89
CA LYS A 303 -1.08 9.24 0.35
C LYS A 303 -0.20 8.00 0.22
N ALA A 304 -0.69 6.97 -0.48
CA ALA A 304 0.03 5.72 -0.67
C ALA A 304 1.14 5.85 -1.73
N TYR A 305 0.91 6.65 -2.77
CA TYR A 305 1.83 6.80 -3.90
C TYR A 305 2.26 8.26 -4.11
N HIS A 306 3.36 8.66 -3.47
CA HIS A 306 3.92 10.01 -3.62
C HIS A 306 4.37 10.36 -5.07
N THR A 307 4.56 9.36 -5.94
CA THR A 307 4.96 9.57 -7.34
C THR A 307 3.78 9.81 -8.29
N LEU A 308 2.55 9.50 -7.85
CA LEU A 308 1.35 9.53 -8.69
C LEU A 308 0.97 10.97 -9.07
N GLN A 309 0.81 11.84 -8.07
CA GLN A 309 0.38 13.23 -8.26
C GLN A 309 1.39 14.04 -9.09
N PRO A 310 2.71 13.99 -8.85
CA PRO A 310 3.68 14.68 -9.71
C PRO A 310 3.67 14.20 -11.17
N ARG A 311 3.49 12.89 -11.42
CA ARG A 311 3.47 12.32 -12.78
C ARG A 311 2.24 12.78 -13.58
N ILE A 312 1.06 12.79 -12.96
CA ILE A 312 -0.18 13.27 -13.58
C ILE A 312 -0.06 14.77 -13.86
N THR A 313 0.34 15.54 -12.86
CA THR A 313 0.49 16.99 -12.95
C THR A 313 1.47 17.41 -14.05
N LYS A 314 2.63 16.74 -14.16
CA LYS A 314 3.61 16.97 -15.22
C LYS A 314 3.03 16.67 -16.62
N THR A 315 2.22 15.62 -16.73
CA THR A 315 1.58 15.25 -18.01
C THR A 315 0.55 16.29 -18.44
N LEU A 316 -0.28 16.78 -17.51
CA LEU A 316 -1.27 17.82 -17.76
C LEU A 316 -0.62 19.17 -18.07
N LEU A 317 0.41 19.57 -17.32
CA LEU A 317 1.15 20.80 -17.57
C LEU A 317 1.81 20.79 -18.96
N ARG A 318 2.42 19.66 -19.35
CA ARG A 318 2.98 19.52 -20.71
C ARG A 318 1.92 19.65 -21.79
N ALA A 319 0.71 19.16 -21.55
CA ALA A 319 -0.40 19.31 -22.49
C ALA A 319 -0.95 20.74 -22.55
N PHE A 320 -0.89 21.47 -21.44
CA PHE A 320 -1.31 22.87 -21.33
C PHE A 320 -0.32 23.83 -22.03
N MET A 321 0.99 23.62 -21.84
CA MET A 321 2.03 24.52 -22.36
C MET A 321 2.34 24.35 -23.86
N ASP A 322 1.84 23.30 -24.51
CA ASP A 322 2.15 22.98 -25.91
C ASP A 322 1.19 23.72 -26.87
N PRO A 323 1.65 24.74 -27.62
CA PRO A 323 0.80 25.53 -28.51
C PRO A 323 0.42 24.79 -29.80
N ALA A 324 1.08 23.66 -30.12
CA ALA A 324 0.76 22.86 -31.31
C ALA A 324 -0.43 21.91 -31.10
N ARG A 325 -0.94 21.80 -29.87
CA ARG A 325 -2.07 20.91 -29.54
C ARG A 325 -3.41 21.60 -29.75
N PRO A 326 -4.49 20.86 -30.06
CA PRO A 326 -5.83 21.42 -30.16
C PRO A 326 -6.30 22.02 -28.84
N ILE A 327 -7.08 23.09 -28.93
CA ILE A 327 -7.71 23.80 -27.80
C ILE A 327 -8.52 22.84 -26.92
N THR A 328 -9.14 21.84 -27.52
CA THR A 328 -9.91 20.82 -26.82
C THR A 328 -9.07 19.95 -25.87
N THR A 329 -7.79 19.76 -26.17
CA THR A 329 -6.82 19.09 -25.28
C THR A 329 -6.40 19.99 -24.12
N GLN A 330 -6.24 21.28 -24.38
CA GLN A 330 -5.90 22.28 -23.36
C GLN A 330 -7.03 22.46 -22.36
N TYR A 331 -8.29 22.48 -22.82
CA TYR A 331 -9.46 22.43 -21.93
C TYR A 331 -9.43 21.24 -20.96
N GLY A 332 -9.13 20.04 -21.47
CA GLY A 332 -8.99 18.84 -20.64
C GLY A 332 -7.88 18.98 -19.59
N ALA A 333 -6.76 19.60 -19.95
CA ALA A 333 -5.67 19.87 -19.02
C ALA A 333 -6.09 20.88 -17.92
N ILE A 334 -6.80 21.96 -18.28
CA ILE A 334 -7.28 22.98 -17.35
C ILE A 334 -8.24 22.37 -16.33
N ILE A 335 -9.26 21.61 -16.77
CA ILE A 335 -10.21 20.97 -15.85
C ILE A 335 -9.54 19.88 -15.01
N GLY A 336 -8.60 19.13 -15.59
CA GLY A 336 -7.82 18.14 -14.85
C GLY A 336 -7.04 18.76 -13.69
N LEU A 337 -6.36 19.89 -13.95
CA LEU A 337 -5.61 20.63 -12.93
C LEU A 337 -6.55 21.29 -11.91
N GLN A 338 -7.68 21.84 -12.38
CA GLN A 338 -8.72 22.40 -11.52
C GLN A 338 -9.19 21.40 -10.46
N LYS A 339 -9.49 20.17 -10.88
CA LYS A 339 -10.02 19.14 -9.98
C LYS A 339 -8.95 18.49 -9.10
N LEU A 340 -7.67 18.69 -9.38
CA LEU A 340 -6.57 18.10 -8.59
C LEU A 340 -6.36 18.79 -7.24
N GLY A 341 -6.74 20.07 -7.12
CA GLY A 341 -6.62 20.84 -5.89
C GLY A 341 -6.12 22.27 -6.12
N VAL A 342 -6.40 23.13 -5.14
CA VAL A 342 -6.29 24.58 -5.29
C VAL A 342 -4.83 25.07 -5.14
N GLU A 343 -4.01 24.35 -4.38
CA GLU A 343 -2.56 24.57 -4.35
C GLU A 343 -1.90 24.27 -5.70
N VAL A 344 -2.35 23.22 -6.40
CA VAL A 344 -1.80 22.82 -7.70
C VAL A 344 -2.15 23.85 -8.77
N THR A 345 -3.38 24.36 -8.77
CA THR A 345 -3.80 25.43 -9.68
C THR A 345 -3.06 26.73 -9.38
N ARG A 346 -2.88 27.08 -8.10
CA ARG A 346 -2.14 28.28 -7.67
C ARG A 346 -0.71 28.27 -8.18
N VAL A 347 0.03 27.18 -7.99
CA VAL A 347 1.46 27.10 -8.35
C VAL A 347 1.68 26.92 -9.86
N LEU A 348 0.80 26.20 -10.55
CA LEU A 348 1.07 25.78 -11.93
C LEU A 348 0.25 26.50 -13.00
N LEU A 349 -1.00 26.88 -12.72
CA LEU A 349 -1.82 27.60 -13.68
C LEU A 349 -1.55 29.10 -13.61
N VAL A 350 -1.58 29.72 -12.42
CA VAL A 350 -1.50 31.19 -12.27
C VAL A 350 -0.31 31.82 -13.01
N PRO A 351 0.93 31.31 -12.89
CA PRO A 351 2.08 31.91 -13.59
C PRO A 351 2.00 31.76 -15.13
N ASN A 352 1.33 30.71 -15.61
CA ASN A 352 1.31 30.35 -17.02
C ASN A 352 0.04 30.86 -17.75
N ILE A 353 -0.97 31.37 -17.03
CA ILE A 353 -2.20 31.93 -17.61
C ILE A 353 -1.89 33.11 -18.53
N LYS A 354 -0.93 33.98 -18.16
CA LYS A 354 -0.53 35.12 -19.00
C LYS A 354 -0.08 34.67 -20.39
N PHE A 355 0.88 33.75 -20.43
CA PHE A 355 1.40 33.19 -21.68
C PHE A 355 0.30 32.52 -22.50
N TYR A 356 -0.59 31.78 -21.84
CA TYR A 356 -1.72 31.14 -22.51
C TYR A 356 -2.72 32.16 -23.10
N SER A 357 -3.00 33.25 -22.37
CA SER A 357 -3.91 34.31 -22.81
C SER A 357 -3.38 35.08 -24.02
N GLU A 358 -2.09 35.42 -24.01
CA GLU A 358 -1.46 36.24 -25.04
C GLU A 358 -1.11 35.45 -26.30
N VAL A 359 -0.83 34.15 -26.20
CA VAL A 359 -0.36 33.33 -27.33
C VAL A 359 -1.45 32.41 -27.88
N ILE A 360 -2.33 31.86 -27.05
CA ILE A 360 -3.25 30.79 -27.46
C ILE A 360 -4.68 31.32 -27.61
N LEU A 361 -5.17 32.10 -26.64
CA LEU A 361 -6.54 32.63 -26.69
C LEU A 361 -6.70 33.74 -27.74
N SER A 362 -5.74 34.66 -27.84
CA SER A 362 -5.71 35.69 -28.91
C SER A 362 -5.76 35.08 -30.30
N ASN A 363 -4.86 34.12 -30.59
CA ASN A 363 -4.79 33.40 -31.86
C ASN A 363 -6.05 32.56 -32.15
N ALA A 364 -6.73 32.05 -31.12
CA ALA A 364 -7.96 31.28 -31.27
C ALA A 364 -9.19 32.15 -31.53
N LEU A 365 -9.31 33.28 -30.83
CA LEU A 365 -10.39 34.26 -30.98
C LEU A 365 -10.32 35.01 -32.32
N GLU A 366 -9.12 35.24 -32.84
CA GLU A 366 -8.90 35.85 -34.15
C GLU A 366 -9.12 34.88 -35.32
N SER A 367 -9.16 33.56 -35.07
CA SER A 367 -9.29 32.56 -36.13
C SER A 367 -10.73 32.45 -36.70
N ASN A 368 -10.84 32.31 -38.03
CA ASN A 368 -12.09 32.41 -38.79
C ASN A 368 -13.12 31.26 -38.57
N SER A 369 -12.79 30.24 -37.78
CA SER A 369 -13.63 29.07 -37.56
C SER A 369 -14.51 29.22 -36.31
N ILE A 370 -15.83 29.16 -36.48
CA ILE A 370 -16.84 29.21 -35.40
C ILE A 370 -16.56 28.17 -34.29
N GLN A 371 -16.06 26.99 -34.66
CA GLN A 371 -15.71 25.91 -33.71
C GLN A 371 -14.56 26.31 -32.77
N LYS A 372 -13.48 26.91 -33.28
CA LYS A 372 -12.36 27.34 -32.43
C LYS A 372 -12.74 28.50 -31.53
N LYS A 373 -13.68 29.35 -31.96
CA LYS A 373 -14.24 30.43 -31.13
C LYS A 373 -15.06 29.87 -29.97
N GLN A 374 -15.96 28.92 -30.24
CA GLN A 374 -16.72 28.23 -29.18
C GLN A 374 -15.82 27.42 -28.24
N ASP A 375 -14.82 26.72 -28.77
CA ASP A 375 -13.83 26.00 -27.96
C ASP A 375 -13.01 26.96 -27.07
N ALA A 376 -12.67 28.15 -27.60
CA ALA A 376 -11.96 29.19 -26.87
C ALA A 376 -12.84 29.81 -25.77
N GLU A 377 -14.11 30.12 -26.03
CA GLU A 377 -15.09 30.58 -25.03
C GLU A 377 -15.28 29.54 -23.90
N MET A 378 -15.33 28.25 -24.24
CA MET A 378 -15.41 27.18 -23.25
C MET A 378 -14.12 27.05 -22.41
N CYS A 379 -12.95 27.28 -23.01
CA CYS A 379 -11.70 27.36 -22.24
C CYS A 379 -11.65 28.60 -21.35
N GLN A 380 -12.14 29.74 -21.86
CA GLN A 380 -12.19 30.99 -21.12
C GLN A 380 -13.09 30.86 -19.89
N SER A 381 -14.31 30.33 -20.06
CA SER A 381 -15.21 30.05 -18.94
C SER A 381 -14.64 29.04 -17.94
N ALA A 382 -13.90 28.02 -18.39
CA ALA A 382 -13.21 27.09 -17.49
C ALA A 382 -12.09 27.76 -16.70
N LEU A 383 -11.30 28.64 -17.33
CA LEU A 383 -10.25 29.42 -16.64
C LEU A 383 -10.85 30.41 -15.64
N VAL A 384 -11.96 31.06 -15.98
CA VAL A 384 -12.70 31.93 -15.06
C VAL A 384 -13.17 31.13 -13.84
N HIS A 385 -13.74 29.93 -14.03
CA HIS A 385 -14.13 29.07 -12.92
C HIS A 385 -12.91 28.61 -12.07
N VAL A 386 -11.74 28.38 -12.68
CA VAL A 386 -10.52 28.07 -11.93
C VAL A 386 -10.12 29.25 -11.05
N ILE A 387 -10.13 30.46 -11.61
CA ILE A 387 -9.79 31.69 -10.87
C ILE A 387 -10.81 31.95 -9.76
N GLU A 388 -12.09 31.71 -10.01
CA GLU A 388 -13.15 31.78 -8.99
C GLU A 388 -12.91 30.82 -7.82
N GLN A 389 -12.47 29.58 -8.09
CA GLN A 389 -12.18 28.63 -7.01
C GLN A 389 -10.95 29.03 -6.20
N VAL A 390 -9.88 29.51 -6.88
CA VAL A 390 -8.70 30.05 -6.19
C VAL A 390 -9.06 31.28 -5.36
N ALA A 391 -9.96 32.12 -5.87
CA ALA A 391 -10.48 33.30 -5.20
C ALA A 391 -11.31 32.94 -3.94
N GLN A 392 -12.17 31.92 -4.02
CA GLN A 392 -12.98 31.45 -2.89
C GLN A 392 -12.12 30.86 -1.77
N ASP A 393 -11.13 30.03 -2.09
CA ASP A 393 -10.21 29.47 -1.10
C ASP A 393 -9.36 30.57 -0.43
N ALA A 394 -8.90 31.56 -1.21
CA ALA A 394 -8.21 32.73 -0.67
C ALA A 394 -9.08 33.55 0.30
N VAL A 395 -10.40 33.61 0.08
CA VAL A 395 -11.36 34.26 0.99
C VAL A 395 -11.53 33.44 2.27
N GLU A 396 -11.54 32.11 2.19
CA GLU A 396 -11.65 31.25 3.37
C GLU A 396 -10.40 31.32 4.28
N GLU A 397 -9.20 31.42 3.72
CA GLU A 397 -7.96 31.61 4.47
C GLU A 397 -7.87 33.00 5.13
N ASN A 398 -8.45 34.04 4.51
CA ASN A 398 -8.32 35.44 4.92
C ASN A 398 -9.52 36.01 5.70
N LYS A 399 -10.44 35.20 6.24
CA LYS A 399 -11.51 35.66 7.15
C LYS A 399 -11.03 36.50 8.37
N ASN A 400 -9.73 36.62 8.59
CA ASN A 400 -9.10 37.37 9.69
C ASN A 400 -8.43 38.71 9.29
N LYS A 401 -8.46 39.15 8.02
CA LYS A 401 -7.86 40.45 7.63
C LYS A 401 -8.78 41.24 6.70
N ASP A 402 -9.43 42.26 7.27
CA ASP A 402 -9.98 43.37 6.49
C ASP A 402 -8.81 44.20 5.92
N LEU A 403 -8.57 44.09 4.62
CA LEU A 403 -7.61 44.93 3.91
C LEU A 403 -8.30 45.57 2.71
N LEU A 404 -8.39 46.90 2.77
CA LEU A 404 -8.88 47.79 1.72
C LEU A 404 -7.80 47.88 0.62
N ALA A 405 -8.11 47.51 -0.62
CA ALA A 405 -7.15 47.52 -1.72
C ALA A 405 -7.65 48.31 -2.96
N SER A 406 -6.73 49.02 -3.61
CA SER A 406 -6.92 50.19 -4.48
C SER A 406 -6.94 49.84 -5.97
N SER A 407 -7.24 50.83 -6.84
CA SER A 407 -7.27 50.70 -8.31
C SER A 407 -5.98 50.18 -8.96
N GLU A 408 -4.84 50.27 -8.27
CA GLU A 408 -3.55 49.72 -8.73
C GLU A 408 -3.52 48.19 -8.76
N ASP A 409 -4.23 47.54 -7.84
CA ASP A 409 -4.28 46.08 -7.72
C ASP A 409 -5.06 45.44 -8.87
N LYS A 410 -6.04 46.18 -9.42
CA LYS A 410 -6.76 45.80 -10.64
C LYS A 410 -5.86 45.84 -11.88
N GLN A 411 -4.98 46.84 -11.99
CA GLN A 411 -4.04 46.93 -13.12
C GLN A 411 -2.95 45.86 -13.05
N LYS A 412 -2.46 45.53 -11.85
CA LYS A 412 -1.53 44.41 -11.64
C LYS A 412 -2.18 43.06 -11.94
N PHE A 413 -3.43 42.85 -11.51
CA PHE A 413 -4.19 41.64 -11.83
C PHE A 413 -4.41 41.46 -13.34
N LEU A 414 -4.79 42.53 -14.05
CA LEU A 414 -4.90 42.52 -15.51
C LEU A 414 -3.55 42.22 -16.19
N SER A 415 -2.43 42.65 -15.60
CA SER A 415 -1.09 42.34 -16.10
C SER A 415 -0.65 40.88 -15.89
N VAL A 416 -1.27 40.16 -14.95
CA VAL A 416 -0.96 38.77 -14.60
C VAL A 416 -1.88 37.77 -15.30
N ILE A 417 -3.15 38.11 -15.53
CA ILE A 417 -4.16 37.20 -16.10
C ILE A 417 -4.46 37.48 -17.58
N GLY A 418 -4.06 38.64 -18.09
CA GLY A 418 -4.37 39.10 -19.45
C GLY A 418 -5.73 39.80 -19.53
N SER A 419 -5.82 40.82 -20.39
CA SER A 419 -7.00 41.71 -20.49
C SER A 419 -8.30 40.95 -20.80
N VAL A 420 -8.24 39.95 -21.68
CA VAL A 420 -9.42 39.21 -22.16
C VAL A 420 -10.09 38.35 -21.08
N ILE A 421 -9.30 37.70 -20.23
CA ILE A 421 -9.82 36.86 -19.13
C ILE A 421 -10.20 37.72 -17.94
N GLY A 422 -9.42 38.78 -17.67
CA GLY A 422 -9.69 39.73 -16.60
C GLY A 422 -11.02 40.46 -16.79
N ASP A 423 -11.37 40.85 -18.01
CA ASP A 423 -12.64 41.53 -18.31
C ASP A 423 -13.86 40.60 -18.18
N GLU A 424 -13.74 39.30 -18.53
CA GLU A 424 -14.82 38.33 -18.30
C GLU A 424 -14.98 37.96 -16.81
N PHE A 425 -13.87 37.88 -16.07
CA PHE A 425 -13.90 37.68 -14.61
C PHE A 425 -14.50 38.88 -13.87
N LEU A 426 -14.14 40.10 -14.27
CA LEU A 426 -14.65 41.36 -13.71
C LEU A 426 -16.14 41.58 -14.01
N SER A 427 -16.65 41.04 -15.11
CA SER A 427 -18.08 41.12 -15.48
C SER A 427 -18.95 40.06 -14.81
N ARG A 428 -18.41 38.89 -14.44
CA ARG A 428 -19.17 37.84 -13.73
C ARG A 428 -19.24 38.03 -12.22
N ASN A 429 -18.22 38.61 -11.58
CA ASN A 429 -18.16 38.71 -10.13
C ASN A 429 -17.91 40.15 -9.67
N GLU A 430 -18.98 40.88 -9.39
CA GLU A 430 -18.89 42.17 -8.69
C GLU A 430 -18.54 42.02 -7.19
N ASP A 431 -18.82 40.85 -6.59
CA ASP A 431 -18.75 40.65 -5.14
C ASP A 431 -17.41 40.07 -4.63
N ILE A 432 -16.61 39.42 -5.48
CA ILE A 432 -15.31 38.79 -5.12
C ILE A 432 -14.13 39.74 -5.41
N LYS A 433 -14.41 41.06 -5.45
CA LYS A 433 -13.50 42.08 -5.97
C LYS A 433 -12.28 42.37 -5.10
N GLN A 434 -12.22 41.95 -3.83
CA GLN A 434 -11.29 42.59 -2.87
C GLN A 434 -10.26 41.66 -2.23
N ILE A 435 -10.62 40.41 -1.90
CA ILE A 435 -9.73 39.50 -1.15
C ILE A 435 -8.92 38.59 -2.09
N ALA A 436 -9.48 38.22 -3.24
CA ALA A 436 -8.84 37.33 -4.21
C ALA A 436 -7.68 37.98 -4.98
N LEU A 437 -7.73 39.31 -5.17
CA LEU A 437 -6.73 40.05 -5.93
C LEU A 437 -5.34 39.96 -5.29
N GLN A 438 -5.24 40.12 -3.96
CA GLN A 438 -3.96 40.16 -3.24
C GLN A 438 -3.26 38.79 -3.18
N ASN A 439 -4.02 37.70 -2.97
CA ASN A 439 -3.45 36.36 -2.83
C ASN A 439 -3.05 35.73 -4.19
N ILE A 440 -3.75 36.10 -5.28
CA ILE A 440 -3.31 35.73 -6.63
C ILE A 440 -1.99 36.45 -6.96
N MET A 441 -1.76 37.66 -6.43
CA MET A 441 -0.47 38.35 -6.55
C MET A 441 0.65 37.65 -5.76
N ASP A 442 0.39 37.20 -4.53
CA ASP A 442 1.37 36.44 -3.72
C ASP A 442 1.59 35.00 -4.23
N ALA A 443 0.73 34.49 -5.13
CA ALA A 443 0.90 33.21 -5.80
C ALA A 443 1.78 33.26 -7.07
N ALA A 444 1.89 34.44 -7.67
CA ALA A 444 2.58 34.66 -8.94
C ALA A 444 4.06 35.04 -8.75
N HIS A 445 4.46 35.44 -7.53
CA HIS A 445 5.84 35.59 -7.07
C HIS A 445 6.31 34.32 -6.37
#